data_AF-A0A9X5XCQ0-F1
#
_entry.id   AF-A0A9X5XCQ0-F1
#
_cell.length_a   1.000
_cell.length_b   1.000
_cell.length_c   1.000
_cell.angle_alpha   90.00
_cell.angle_beta   90.00
_cell.angle_gamma   90.00
#
_symmetry.space_group_name_H-M   'P 1'
#
loop_
_entity.id
_entity.type
_entity.pdbx_description
1 polymer ?
#
loop_
_entity_poly.entity_id
_entity_poly.type
_entity_poly.pdbx_seq_one_letter_code
_entity_poly.pdbx_strand_id
1 'polypeptide(L)'
;MSKKTSPAGGTETVVYQSSLQLSTATLTFLGDLLRGHLKKIRSRWRKLPAGKIATIALAVLRHDQRLADMAGGNHISATTVRRWVLEVIELLAARAQR
;
A
#
# COMPACT_ATOMS: atom_id res chain seq x y z
N MET A 1 10.98 42.03 28.50
CA MET A 1 11.71 41.29 27.43
C MET A 1 12.46 40.15 28.11
N SER A 2 12.39 38.87 27.74
CA SER A 2 12.03 38.20 26.49
C SER A 2 11.37 36.85 26.83
N LYS A 3 10.17 36.56 26.30
CA LYS A 3 9.50 35.26 26.45
C LYS A 3 10.11 34.30 25.43
N LYS A 4 10.82 33.26 25.88
CA LYS A 4 11.25 32.17 25.00
C LYS A 4 10.03 31.30 24.69
N THR A 5 9.49 31.43 23.49
CA THR A 5 8.50 30.51 22.93
C THR A 5 9.20 29.16 22.67
N SER A 6 8.97 28.17 23.52
CA SER A 6 9.26 26.78 23.17
C SER A 6 8.38 26.39 21.99
N PRO A 7 8.91 25.76 20.93
CA PRO A 7 8.08 25.27 19.86
C PRO A 7 7.19 24.15 20.40
N ALA A 8 5.88 24.37 20.33
CA ALA A 8 4.88 23.36 20.64
C ALA A 8 4.86 22.31 19.52
N GLY A 9 4.98 21.04 19.90
CA GLY A 9 4.67 19.90 19.02
C GLY A 9 5.90 19.20 18.44
N GLY A 10 6.62 18.45 19.27
CA GLY A 10 7.41 17.34 18.76
C GLY A 10 6.45 16.26 18.27
N THR A 11 6.47 15.94 16.98
CA THR A 11 5.78 14.76 16.47
C THR A 11 6.52 13.52 16.98
N GLU A 12 5.95 12.84 17.95
CA GLU A 12 6.49 11.59 18.46
C GLU A 12 6.12 10.46 17.48
N THR A 13 7.11 9.99 16.73
CA THR A 13 6.92 8.89 15.76
C THR A 13 7.07 7.57 16.49
N VAL A 14 5.96 6.85 16.67
CA VAL A 14 5.97 5.48 17.23
C VAL A 14 6.03 4.48 16.09
N VAL A 15 7.05 3.60 16.09
CA VAL A 15 7.16 2.48 15.14
C VAL A 15 6.68 1.21 15.84
N TYR A 16 5.55 0.66 15.41
CA TYR A 16 5.02 -0.61 15.89
C TYR A 16 5.01 -1.64 14.75
N GLN A 17 5.59 -2.81 14.99
CA GLN A 17 5.57 -3.91 14.03
C GLN A 17 4.30 -4.76 14.22
N SER A 18 3.43 -4.75 13.22
CA SER A 18 2.24 -5.60 13.18
C SER A 18 2.42 -6.72 12.16
N SER A 19 2.08 -7.95 12.53
CA SER A 19 1.96 -9.07 11.58
C SER A 19 0.53 -9.12 11.02
N LEU A 20 0.40 -9.17 9.70
CA LEU A 20 -0.87 -9.36 9.03
C LEU A 20 -0.96 -10.82 8.57
N GLN A 21 -1.94 -11.56 9.09
CA GLN A 21 -2.21 -12.91 8.61
C GLN A 21 -2.88 -12.83 7.23
N LEU A 22 -2.08 -12.94 6.18
CA LEU A 22 -2.53 -13.01 4.80
C LEU A 22 -2.38 -14.43 4.29
N SER A 23 -3.42 -14.96 3.66
CA SER A 23 -3.33 -16.24 2.97
C SER A 23 -2.35 -16.14 1.81
N THR A 24 -1.36 -17.04 1.78
CA THR A 24 -0.39 -17.16 0.69
C THR A 24 -1.09 -17.35 -0.65
N ALA A 25 -2.20 -18.10 -0.68
CA ALA A 25 -2.98 -18.30 -1.89
C ALA A 25 -3.57 -16.99 -2.43
N THR A 26 -4.11 -16.14 -1.55
CA THR A 26 -4.64 -14.82 -1.92
C THR A 26 -3.54 -13.89 -2.42
N LEU A 27 -2.38 -13.92 -1.76
CA LEU A 27 -1.21 -13.12 -2.18
C LEU A 27 -0.70 -13.54 -3.55
N THR A 28 -0.57 -14.84 -3.80
CA THR A 28 -0.15 -15.37 -5.10
C THR A 28 -1.15 -15.02 -6.18
N PHE A 29 -2.44 -15.27 -5.94
CA PHE A 29 -3.52 -14.94 -6.87
C PHE A 29 -3.49 -13.44 -7.26
N LEU A 30 -3.44 -12.55 -6.27
CA LEU A 30 -3.43 -11.11 -6.53
C LEU A 30 -2.12 -10.67 -7.20
N GLY A 31 -0.98 -11.24 -6.78
CA GLY A 31 0.33 -10.97 -7.36
C GLY A 31 0.42 -11.36 -8.84
N ASP A 32 -0.18 -12.48 -9.23
CA ASP A 32 -0.23 -12.92 -10.62
C ASP A 32 -1.15 -12.05 -11.47
N LEU A 33 -2.29 -11.65 -10.90
CA LEU A 33 -3.23 -10.76 -11.56
C LEU A 33 -2.60 -9.38 -11.82
N LEU A 34 -1.92 -8.81 -10.82
CA LEU A 34 -1.12 -7.59 -10.95
C LEU A 34 0.00 -7.76 -11.97
N ARG A 35 0.71 -8.88 -11.98
CA ARG A 35 1.78 -9.16 -12.96
C ARG A 35 1.24 -9.15 -14.39
N GLY A 36 0.08 -9.76 -14.61
CA GLY A 36 -0.61 -9.73 -15.90
C GLY A 36 -1.03 -8.32 -16.31
N HIS A 37 -1.60 -7.55 -15.39
CA HIS A 37 -2.02 -6.17 -15.62
C HIS A 37 -0.84 -5.24 -15.95
N LEU A 38 0.24 -5.30 -15.15
CA LEU A 38 1.44 -4.50 -15.36
C LEU A 38 2.12 -4.81 -16.71
N LYS A 39 2.09 -6.07 -17.15
CA LYS A 39 2.56 -6.45 -18.49
C LYS A 39 1.71 -5.81 -19.60
N LYS A 40 0.39 -5.76 -19.46
CA LYS A 40 -0.53 -5.17 -20.45
C LYS A 40 -0.33 -3.67 -20.60
N ILE A 41 -0.22 -2.94 -19.49
CA ILE A 41 -0.05 -1.48 -19.52
C ILE A 41 1.37 -1.08 -19.98
N ARG A 42 2.35 -2.01 -19.95
CA ARG A 42 3.77 -1.74 -20.25
C ARG A 42 4.35 -0.58 -19.42
N SER A 43 3.79 -0.35 -18.24
CA SER A 43 4.11 0.79 -17.41
C SER A 43 5.53 0.69 -16.83
N ARG A 44 6.27 1.81 -16.80
CA ARG A 44 7.61 1.95 -16.17
C ARG A 44 7.63 1.73 -14.64
N TRP A 45 6.52 1.28 -14.08
CA TRP A 45 6.29 1.16 -12.64
C TRP A 45 6.93 -0.11 -12.09
N ARG A 46 8.15 0.03 -11.55
CA ARG A 46 8.90 -1.04 -10.90
C ARG A 46 9.56 -0.65 -9.58
N LYS A 47 9.05 0.39 -8.89
CA LYS A 47 9.59 0.74 -7.55
C LYS A 47 9.44 -0.40 -6.54
N LEU A 48 8.41 -1.24 -6.69
CA LEU A 48 8.19 -2.43 -5.86
C LEU A 48 7.78 -3.64 -6.71
N PRO A 49 8.13 -4.86 -6.28
CA PRO A 49 7.67 -6.08 -6.94
C PRO A 49 6.16 -6.29 -6.75
N ALA A 50 5.50 -6.94 -7.72
CA ALA A 50 4.05 -7.13 -7.73
C ALA A 50 3.51 -7.79 -6.44
N GLY A 51 4.25 -8.75 -5.86
CA GLY A 51 3.86 -9.37 -4.59
C GLY A 51 3.83 -8.39 -3.42
N LYS A 52 4.74 -7.40 -3.39
CA LYS A 52 4.75 -6.37 -2.33
C LYS A 52 3.64 -5.34 -2.52
N ILE A 53 3.32 -5.00 -3.76
CA ILE A 53 2.13 -4.20 -4.10
C ILE A 53 0.87 -4.93 -3.65
N ALA A 54 0.77 -6.24 -3.90
CA ALA A 54 -0.34 -7.07 -3.46
C ALA A 54 -0.49 -7.05 -1.93
N THR A 55 0.61 -7.21 -1.18
CA THR A 55 0.59 -7.12 0.29
C THR A 55 0.09 -5.76 0.77
N ILE A 56 0.60 -4.66 0.20
CA ILE A 56 0.18 -3.30 0.58
C ILE A 56 -1.31 -3.09 0.30
N ALA A 57 -1.78 -3.48 -0.88
CA ALA A 57 -3.18 -3.33 -1.24
C ALA A 57 -4.09 -4.16 -0.32
N LEU A 58 -3.72 -5.41 -0.01
CA LEU A 58 -4.49 -6.25 0.91
C LEU A 58 -4.46 -5.73 2.36
N ALA A 59 -3.34 -5.16 2.80
CA ALA A 59 -3.25 -4.53 4.11
C ALA A 59 -4.25 -3.38 4.25
N VAL A 60 -4.36 -2.53 3.21
CA VAL A 60 -5.35 -1.45 3.18
C VAL A 60 -6.78 -2.01 3.09
N LEU A 61 -7.06 -2.92 2.15
CA LEU A 61 -8.42 -3.40 1.90
C LEU A 61 -8.99 -4.27 3.02
N ARG A 62 -8.16 -5.08 3.68
CA ARG A 62 -8.62 -6.07 4.66
C ARG A 62 -8.49 -5.60 6.11
N HIS A 63 -7.53 -4.72 6.37
CA HIS A 63 -7.18 -4.29 7.73
C HIS A 63 -7.22 -2.77 7.91
N ASP A 64 -7.81 -2.05 6.94
CA ASP A 64 -7.95 -0.58 6.93
C ASP A 64 -6.65 0.16 7.28
N GLN A 65 -5.51 -0.41 6.87
CA GLN A 65 -4.22 0.20 7.17
C GLN A 65 -4.13 1.55 6.47
N ARG A 66 -3.67 2.58 7.21
CA ARG A 66 -3.64 3.94 6.67
C ARG A 66 -2.66 3.99 5.51
N LEU A 67 -3.04 4.70 4.46
CA LEU A 67 -2.22 4.87 3.26
C LEU A 67 -0.85 5.50 3.58
N ALA A 68 -0.80 6.40 4.56
CA ALA A 68 0.42 7.04 5.02
C ALA A 68 1.38 6.05 5.69
N ASP A 69 0.88 5.15 6.51
CA ASP A 69 1.71 4.16 7.23
C ASP A 69 2.30 3.14 6.25
N MET A 70 1.48 2.68 5.30
CA MET A 70 1.93 1.81 4.22
C MET A 70 2.89 2.52 3.26
N ALA A 71 2.77 3.83 3.09
CA ALA A 71 3.67 4.61 2.27
C ALA A 71 5.04 4.80 2.93
N GLY A 72 5.04 5.22 4.21
CA GLY A 72 6.24 5.46 5.00
C GLY A 72 7.13 4.22 5.11
N GLY A 73 6.55 3.07 5.48
CA GLY A 73 7.29 1.81 5.58
C GLY A 73 7.84 1.26 4.26
N ASN A 74 7.42 1.83 3.12
CA ASN A 74 7.78 1.35 1.78
C ASN A 74 8.47 2.40 0.90
N HIS A 75 8.83 3.56 1.46
CA HIS A 75 9.52 4.65 0.75
C HIS A 75 8.80 5.11 -0.54
N ILE A 76 7.47 5.14 -0.49
CA ILE A 76 6.60 5.60 -1.59
C ILE A 76 5.64 6.68 -1.07
N SER A 77 4.93 7.37 -1.96
CA SER A 77 3.91 8.34 -1.54
C SER A 77 2.59 7.65 -1.19
N ALA A 78 1.81 8.23 -0.27
CA ALA A 78 0.44 7.77 0.01
C ALA A 78 -0.47 7.80 -1.23
N THR A 79 -0.24 8.74 -2.15
CA THR A 79 -0.94 8.81 -3.45
C THR A 79 -0.64 7.59 -4.33
N THR A 80 0.58 7.08 -4.30
CA THR A 80 0.99 5.85 -5.01
C THR A 80 0.25 4.64 -4.42
N VAL A 81 0.17 4.54 -3.09
CA VAL A 81 -0.58 3.49 -2.41
C VAL A 81 -2.07 3.55 -2.79
N ARG A 82 -2.68 4.75 -2.73
CA ARG A 82 -4.09 4.94 -3.13
C ARG A 82 -4.35 4.46 -4.55
N ARG A 83 -3.47 4.83 -5.49
CA ARG A 83 -3.58 4.40 -6.88
C ARG A 83 -3.56 2.87 -7.00
N TRP A 84 -2.63 2.19 -6.32
CA TRP A 84 -2.56 0.73 -6.36
C TRP A 84 -3.79 0.06 -5.77
N VAL A 85 -4.34 0.61 -4.68
CA VAL A 85 -5.58 0.08 -4.09
C VAL A 85 -6.74 0.17 -5.08
N LEU A 86 -6.90 1.31 -5.76
CA LEU A 86 -7.94 1.47 -6.78
C LEU A 86 -7.75 0.53 -7.97
N GLU A 87 -6.53 0.42 -8.50
CA GLU A 87 -6.23 -0.53 -9.59
C GLU A 87 -6.54 -1.97 -9.17
N VAL A 88 -6.19 -2.36 -7.93
CA VAL A 88 -6.52 -3.68 -7.40
C VAL A 88 -8.03 -3.90 -7.29
N ILE A 89 -8.79 -2.91 -6.84
CA ILE A 89 -10.26 -3.01 -6.78
C ILE A 89 -10.84 -3.23 -8.18
N GLU A 90 -10.43 -2.45 -9.18
CA GLU A 90 -10.88 -2.60 -10.57
C GLU A 90 -10.56 -3.99 -11.12
N LEU A 91 -9.36 -4.47 -10.85
CA LEU A 91 -8.88 -5.78 -11.24
C LEU A 91 -9.67 -6.93 -10.61
N LEU A 92 -10.00 -6.81 -9.32
CA LEU A 92 -10.84 -7.77 -8.61
C LEU A 92 -12.29 -7.73 -9.12
N ALA A 93 -12.84 -6.52 -9.32
CA ALA A 93 -14.19 -6.32 -9.86
C ALA A 93 -14.33 -6.97 -11.25
N ALA A 94 -13.38 -6.75 -12.15
CA ALA A 94 -13.37 -7.36 -13.47
C ALA A 94 -13.32 -8.90 -13.43
N ARG A 95 -12.77 -9.49 -12.36
CA ARG A 95 -12.74 -10.95 -12.20
C ARG A 95 -14.01 -11.52 -11.57
N ALA A 96 -14.68 -10.72 -10.73
CA ALA A 96 -15.91 -11.09 -10.03
C ALA A 96 -17.16 -11.04 -10.94
N GLN A 97 -17.13 -10.27 -12.03
CA GLN A 97 -18.21 -10.21 -13.03
C GLN A 97 -18.26 -11.45 -13.96
N ARG A 98 -17.68 -12.58 -13.55
CA ARG A 98 -17.49 -13.76 -14.39
C ARG A 98 -18.00 -15.03 -13.72
#